data_AF-A0A7K3GEN7-F1
#
_entry.id   AF-A0A7K3GEN7-F1
#
_cell.length_a   1.000
_cell.length_b   1.000
_cell.length_c   1.000
_cell.angle_alpha   90.00
_cell.angle_beta   90.00
_cell.angle_gamma   90.00
#
_symmetry.space_group_name_H-M   'P 1'
#
loop_
_entity.id
_entity.type
_entity.pdbx_description
1 polymer ?
#
loop_
_entity_poly.entity_id
_entity_poly.type
_entity_poly.pdbx_seq_one_letter_code
_entity_poly.pdbx_strand_id
1 'polypeptide(L)'
;MQRSARRLTRILACAAVPVMLVVAGCSSDSGDSGKPKAQEKTGASATPSPAQTTKTVEPAKFAKLPQVCRSVSAKTTAALVPKAKTKNGTPGVSSDLASRGGCSWNGLDDKGVKGSQYRWLDVSVYRYESDASLGSGQERARQNLAKEVAKIEGTAGAKKLRTTAATGIGDEAKAITYQESKTGEDFVYTSIVARTGNVLVLLSYNGAGYAGAPTPSEKTITDGAVKAAKEAVASVAAANK
;
A
#
# COMPACT_ATOMS: atom_id res chain seq x y z
N MET A 1 15.45 -42.98 -18.03
CA MET A 1 15.72 -43.44 -16.66
C MET A 1 15.19 -42.40 -15.68
N GLN A 2 14.02 -42.66 -15.09
CA GLN A 2 13.56 -41.94 -13.92
C GLN A 2 14.50 -42.23 -12.75
N ARG A 3 14.92 -41.20 -12.01
CA ARG A 3 15.27 -41.35 -10.60
C ARG A 3 14.58 -40.26 -9.80
N SER A 4 13.53 -40.70 -9.10
CA SER A 4 12.83 -39.97 -8.06
C SER A 4 13.68 -39.83 -6.80
N ALA A 5 13.60 -38.63 -6.22
CA ALA A 5 13.68 -38.27 -4.81
C ALA A 5 14.99 -38.46 -4.01
N ARG A 6 15.36 -37.38 -3.27
CA ARG A 6 15.22 -37.36 -1.81
C ARG A 6 15.07 -35.91 -1.31
N ARG A 7 13.93 -35.61 -0.70
CA ARG A 7 13.70 -34.43 0.14
C ARG A 7 14.50 -34.61 1.44
N LEU A 8 15.25 -33.59 1.86
CA LEU A 8 15.77 -33.49 3.22
C LEU A 8 15.21 -32.22 3.85
N THR A 9 14.16 -32.43 4.63
CA THR A 9 13.58 -31.50 5.59
C THR A 9 14.51 -31.42 6.80
N ARG A 10 15.01 -30.24 7.17
CA ARG A 10 15.60 -30.00 8.50
C ARG A 10 15.18 -28.63 9.05
N ILE A 11 14.09 -28.68 9.81
CA ILE A 11 13.88 -28.13 11.17
C ILE A 11 14.47 -26.73 11.42
N LEU A 12 13.59 -25.72 11.44
CA LEU A 12 13.82 -24.45 12.13
C LEU A 12 13.80 -24.69 13.65
N ALA A 13 14.88 -24.32 14.33
CA ALA A 13 14.94 -24.24 15.78
C ALA A 13 14.40 -22.87 16.23
N CYS A 14 13.32 -22.87 17.01
CA CYS A 14 12.81 -21.71 17.72
C CYS A 14 13.75 -21.37 18.90
N ALA A 15 14.39 -20.21 18.86
CA ALA A 15 15.03 -19.64 20.05
C ALA A 15 13.99 -18.81 20.82
N ALA A 16 13.43 -19.40 21.87
CA ALA A 16 12.65 -18.68 22.87
C ALA A 16 13.60 -18.07 23.91
N VAL A 17 13.56 -16.76 24.09
CA VAL A 17 14.24 -16.07 25.20
C VAL A 17 13.16 -15.52 26.14
N PRO A 18 13.04 -16.05 27.37
CA PRO A 18 12.13 -15.53 28.37
C PRO A 18 12.76 -14.32 29.07
N VAL A 19 12.21 -13.13 28.86
CA VAL A 19 12.46 -11.96 29.71
C VAL A 19 11.41 -11.97 30.81
N MET A 20 11.79 -12.48 31.98
CA MET A 20 11.00 -12.33 33.21
C MET A 20 11.18 -10.90 33.74
N LEU A 21 10.15 -10.08 33.61
CA LEU A 21 10.02 -8.84 34.37
C LEU A 21 9.19 -9.12 35.61
N VAL A 22 9.86 -9.07 36.76
CA VAL A 22 9.26 -9.08 38.09
C VAL A 22 8.72 -7.68 38.37
N VAL A 23 7.42 -7.56 38.60
CA VAL A 23 6.83 -6.42 39.31
C VAL A 23 5.97 -6.97 40.44
N ALA A 24 6.32 -6.52 41.64
CA ALA A 24 5.68 -6.81 42.91
C ALA A 24 4.50 -5.86 43.19
N GLY A 25 3.54 -6.35 44.00
CA GLY A 25 2.59 -5.55 44.79
C GLY A 25 1.39 -4.98 44.01
N CYS A 26 0.14 -5.05 44.45
CA CYS A 26 -0.41 -5.28 45.78
C CYS A 26 -1.77 -5.99 45.63
N SER A 27 -1.87 -7.20 46.17
CA SER A 27 -3.14 -7.88 46.42
C SER A 27 -3.71 -7.28 47.70
N SER A 28 -4.91 -6.70 47.65
CA SER A 28 -5.63 -6.35 48.87
C SER A 28 -6.36 -7.58 49.39
N ASP A 29 -5.80 -8.10 50.48
CA ASP A 29 -6.42 -9.00 51.44
C ASP A 29 -7.69 -8.34 52.02
N SER A 30 -8.76 -9.09 52.20
CA SER A 30 -9.93 -8.63 52.95
C SER A 30 -10.51 -9.81 53.71
N GLY A 31 -10.02 -9.95 54.94
CA GLY A 31 -10.56 -10.83 55.95
C GLY A 31 -11.85 -10.30 56.62
N ASP A 32 -12.61 -11.28 57.09
CA ASP A 32 -13.40 -11.36 58.32
C ASP A 32 -14.67 -10.51 58.58
N SER A 33 -15.80 -11.24 58.56
CA SER A 33 -16.87 -11.35 59.55
C SER A 33 -17.40 -10.14 60.33
N GLY A 34 -18.67 -9.78 60.07
CA GLY A 34 -19.53 -9.04 61.00
C GLY A 34 -20.96 -8.81 60.47
N LYS A 35 -21.97 -9.47 61.05
CA LYS A 35 -23.41 -9.16 60.90
C LYS A 35 -23.84 -8.16 62.00
N PRO A 36 -25.12 -7.69 62.04
CA PRO A 36 -25.79 -6.75 61.14
C PRO A 36 -26.42 -5.56 61.93
N LYS A 37 -26.84 -4.48 61.25
CA LYS A 37 -28.12 -3.75 61.43
C LYS A 37 -28.06 -2.27 60.98
N ALA A 38 -29.26 -1.81 60.66
CA ALA A 38 -29.78 -0.45 60.65
C ALA A 38 -29.78 0.28 59.30
N GLN A 39 -31.03 0.51 58.90
CA GLN A 39 -31.59 1.22 57.77
C GLN A 39 -31.44 2.72 57.95
N GLU A 40 -30.93 3.43 56.94
CA GLU A 40 -31.19 4.86 56.74
C GLU A 40 -31.18 5.21 55.25
N LYS A 41 -32.24 5.89 54.82
CA LYS A 41 -32.45 6.41 53.47
C LYS A 41 -31.58 7.65 53.27
N THR A 42 -30.71 7.67 52.27
CA THR A 42 -30.20 8.91 51.67
C THR A 42 -30.09 8.75 50.15
N GLY A 43 -30.32 9.86 49.45
CA GLY A 43 -30.76 9.92 48.05
C GLY A 43 -29.82 9.29 47.03
N ALA A 44 -30.41 8.72 45.99
CA ALA A 44 -29.71 8.30 44.79
C ALA A 44 -29.06 9.52 44.13
N SER A 45 -27.76 9.70 44.33
CA SER A 45 -26.94 10.54 43.47
C SER A 45 -26.99 9.95 42.06
N ALA A 46 -27.68 10.64 41.16
CA ALA A 46 -27.60 10.36 39.73
C ALA A 46 -26.16 10.59 39.29
N THR A 47 -25.43 9.50 39.07
CA THR A 47 -24.14 9.52 38.39
C THR A 47 -24.35 10.20 37.04
N PRO A 48 -23.59 11.26 36.68
CA PRO A 48 -23.67 11.81 35.34
C PRO A 48 -23.27 10.69 34.39
N SER A 49 -24.20 10.21 33.58
CA SER A 49 -23.86 9.33 32.47
C SER A 49 -22.88 10.13 31.60
N PRO A 50 -21.66 9.63 31.33
CA PRO A 50 -20.76 10.32 30.43
C PRO A 50 -21.49 10.40 29.09
N ALA A 51 -21.90 11.60 28.69
CA ALA A 51 -22.33 11.83 27.32
C ALA A 51 -21.14 11.41 26.46
N GLN A 52 -21.22 10.21 25.87
CA GLN A 52 -20.32 9.81 24.81
C GLN A 52 -20.53 10.84 23.72
N THR A 53 -19.63 11.81 23.67
CA THR A 53 -19.47 12.69 22.52
C THR A 53 -19.05 11.76 21.39
N THR A 54 -20.03 11.25 20.66
CA THR A 54 -19.78 10.55 19.40
C THR A 54 -19.18 11.60 18.49
N LYS A 55 -17.84 11.62 18.43
CA LYS A 55 -17.11 12.46 17.48
C LYS A 55 -17.68 12.14 16.11
N THR A 56 -18.46 13.07 15.57
CA THR A 56 -19.04 12.91 14.24
C THR A 56 -17.90 13.13 13.26
N VAL A 57 -17.54 12.08 12.54
CA VAL A 57 -16.45 12.09 11.57
C VAL A 57 -17.05 12.17 10.17
N GLU A 58 -16.42 12.97 9.31
CA GLU A 58 -16.80 13.08 7.90
C GLU A 58 -16.83 11.69 7.24
N PRO A 59 -17.89 11.32 6.51
CA PRO A 59 -17.99 10.01 5.86
C PRO A 59 -16.94 9.83 4.75
N ALA A 60 -16.61 8.58 4.46
CA ALA A 60 -15.72 8.22 3.37
C ALA A 60 -16.36 8.58 2.00
N LYS A 61 -15.61 9.28 1.13
CA LYS A 61 -16.08 9.69 -0.20
C LYS A 61 -16.35 8.52 -1.15
N PHE A 62 -15.50 7.49 -1.09
CA PHE A 62 -15.58 6.29 -1.92
C PHE A 62 -15.81 5.05 -1.05
N ALA A 63 -16.82 4.27 -1.42
CA ALA A 63 -17.22 3.05 -0.72
C ALA A 63 -16.58 1.78 -1.31
N LYS A 64 -16.16 1.83 -2.59
CA LYS A 64 -15.64 0.68 -3.32
C LYS A 64 -14.29 0.99 -3.97
N LEU A 65 -13.49 -0.05 -4.15
CA LEU A 65 -12.30 -0.03 -5.00
C LEU A 65 -12.63 -0.50 -6.42
N PRO A 66 -11.91 0.00 -7.45
CA PRO A 66 -12.02 -0.54 -8.79
C PRO A 66 -11.41 -1.95 -8.85
N GLN A 67 -11.76 -2.72 -9.88
CA GLN A 67 -10.96 -3.88 -10.23
C GLN A 67 -9.59 -3.38 -10.72
N VAL A 68 -8.54 -3.51 -9.90
CA VAL A 68 -7.25 -2.82 -10.14
C VAL A 68 -6.59 -3.22 -11.46
N CYS A 69 -6.71 -4.47 -11.91
CA CYS A 69 -6.21 -4.88 -13.23
C CYS A 69 -6.93 -4.26 -14.43
N ARG A 70 -8.06 -3.59 -14.22
CA ARG A 70 -8.78 -2.80 -15.24
C ARG A 70 -8.72 -1.30 -14.98
N SER A 71 -7.96 -0.87 -13.96
CA SER A 71 -7.80 0.55 -13.61
C SER A 71 -6.97 1.32 -14.65
N VAL A 72 -6.11 0.60 -15.39
CA VAL A 72 -5.37 1.10 -16.56
C VAL A 72 -5.90 0.39 -17.79
N SER A 73 -6.17 1.13 -18.86
CA SER A 73 -6.73 0.59 -20.09
C SER A 73 -5.78 -0.42 -20.74
N ALA A 74 -6.35 -1.42 -21.40
CA ALA A 74 -5.57 -2.43 -22.12
C ALA A 74 -4.66 -1.82 -23.21
N LYS A 75 -5.08 -0.69 -23.80
CA LYS A 75 -4.27 0.07 -24.76
C LYS A 75 -3.04 0.68 -24.07
N THR A 76 -3.21 1.27 -22.90
CA THR A 76 -2.10 1.86 -22.15
C THR A 76 -1.17 0.80 -21.60
N THR A 77 -1.67 -0.30 -21.02
CA THR A 77 -0.80 -1.38 -20.53
C THR A 77 -0.02 -2.05 -21.66
N ALA A 78 -0.64 -2.28 -22.83
CA ALA A 78 0.06 -2.84 -24.00
C ALA A 78 1.16 -1.91 -24.55
N ALA A 79 0.96 -0.59 -24.47
CA ALA A 79 1.95 0.39 -24.90
C ALA A 79 3.10 0.53 -23.89
N LEU A 80 2.82 0.49 -22.59
CA LEU A 80 3.81 0.67 -21.53
C LEU A 80 4.60 -0.60 -21.22
N VAL A 81 3.98 -1.77 -21.38
CA VAL A 81 4.57 -3.08 -21.07
C VAL A 81 4.42 -4.00 -22.29
N PRO A 82 5.18 -3.74 -23.37
CA PRO A 82 5.17 -4.62 -24.53
C PRO A 82 5.60 -6.02 -24.11
N LYS A 83 5.02 -7.04 -24.76
CA LYS A 83 5.26 -8.47 -24.44
C LYS A 83 5.03 -8.80 -22.96
N ALA A 84 4.02 -8.18 -22.34
CA ALA A 84 3.62 -8.52 -20.98
C ALA A 84 3.32 -10.01 -20.84
N LYS A 85 3.87 -10.66 -19.80
CA LYS A 85 3.63 -12.10 -19.51
C LYS A 85 2.16 -12.41 -19.32
N THR A 86 1.44 -11.52 -18.62
CA THR A 86 0.00 -11.62 -18.41
C THR A 86 -0.67 -10.39 -19.01
N LYS A 87 -1.39 -10.55 -20.12
CA LYS A 87 -2.00 -9.43 -20.87
C LYS A 87 -2.93 -8.56 -20.01
N ASN A 88 -3.72 -9.21 -19.15
CA ASN A 88 -4.67 -8.54 -18.26
C ASN A 88 -4.06 -8.20 -16.89
N GLY A 89 -2.75 -8.37 -16.72
CA GLY A 89 -2.06 -8.15 -15.46
C GLY A 89 -2.24 -9.29 -14.47
N THR A 90 -1.37 -9.30 -13.48
CA THR A 90 -1.39 -10.25 -12.37
C THR A 90 -1.96 -9.54 -11.14
N PRO A 91 -3.13 -9.95 -10.62
CA PRO A 91 -3.70 -9.38 -9.41
C PRO A 91 -2.74 -9.53 -8.22
N GLY A 92 -2.64 -8.47 -7.41
CA GLY A 92 -1.98 -8.54 -6.11
C GLY A 92 -2.80 -9.37 -5.13
N VAL A 93 -2.13 -10.12 -4.26
CA VAL A 93 -2.79 -10.88 -3.20
C VAL A 93 -3.15 -9.92 -2.06
N SER A 94 -4.39 -9.96 -1.59
CA SER A 94 -4.86 -9.20 -0.45
C SER A 94 -5.86 -10.03 0.35
N SER A 95 -5.76 -9.98 1.68
CA SER A 95 -6.77 -10.51 2.59
C SER A 95 -7.95 -9.55 2.80
N ASP A 96 -7.82 -8.30 2.36
CA ASP A 96 -8.84 -7.27 2.44
C ASP A 96 -9.04 -6.63 1.06
N LEU A 97 -9.84 -7.30 0.21
CA LEU A 97 -10.15 -6.81 -1.13
C LEU A 97 -11.12 -5.61 -1.13
N ALA A 98 -11.76 -5.31 0.01
CA ALA A 98 -12.67 -4.17 0.15
C ALA A 98 -11.90 -2.85 0.34
N SER A 99 -10.71 -2.92 0.93
CA SER A 99 -9.88 -1.74 1.21
C SER A 99 -8.51 -1.77 0.55
N ARG A 100 -8.07 -2.89 -0.01
CA ARG A 100 -6.76 -3.02 -0.66
C ARG A 100 -6.82 -3.87 -1.91
N GLY A 101 -6.27 -3.36 -2.99
CA GLY A 101 -6.11 -4.11 -4.24
C GLY A 101 -4.80 -3.76 -4.93
N GLY A 102 -4.33 -4.67 -5.77
CA GLY A 102 -3.13 -4.45 -6.58
C GLY A 102 -3.21 -5.13 -7.93
N CYS A 103 -2.44 -4.66 -8.90
CA CYS A 103 -2.18 -5.35 -10.14
C CYS A 103 -0.83 -4.97 -10.72
N SER A 104 -0.14 -5.94 -11.29
CA SER A 104 1.15 -5.73 -11.95
C SER A 104 1.23 -6.32 -13.35
N TRP A 105 2.06 -5.71 -14.18
CA TRP A 105 2.41 -6.16 -15.53
C TRP A 105 3.91 -6.13 -15.66
N ASN A 106 4.49 -7.19 -16.21
CA ASN A 106 5.89 -7.20 -16.58
C ASN A 106 6.09 -7.86 -17.95
N GLY A 107 6.98 -7.27 -18.73
CA GLY A 107 7.25 -7.69 -20.09
C GLY A 107 8.71 -7.52 -20.42
N LEU A 108 9.19 -8.42 -21.28
CA LEU A 108 10.52 -8.37 -21.86
C LEU A 108 10.34 -8.47 -23.37
N ASP A 109 10.58 -7.38 -24.09
CA ASP A 109 10.70 -7.41 -25.54
C ASP A 109 12.10 -7.92 -25.89
N ASP A 110 12.24 -9.25 -25.91
CA ASP A 110 13.50 -9.95 -26.10
C ASP A 110 13.87 -10.04 -27.58
N LYS A 111 15.05 -9.52 -27.95
CA LYS A 111 15.61 -9.62 -29.31
C LYS A 111 16.98 -10.31 -29.29
N GLY A 112 17.28 -11.06 -28.23
CA GLY A 112 18.54 -11.77 -28.04
C GLY A 112 19.73 -10.82 -28.05
N VAL A 113 20.76 -11.15 -28.83
CA VAL A 113 21.99 -10.33 -28.97
C VAL A 113 21.74 -8.93 -29.54
N LYS A 114 20.54 -8.65 -30.08
CA LYS A 114 20.15 -7.32 -30.57
C LYS A 114 19.63 -6.40 -29.46
N GLY A 115 19.63 -6.88 -28.22
CA GLY A 115 19.22 -6.11 -27.04
C GLY A 115 17.74 -6.27 -26.71
N SER A 116 17.42 -6.21 -25.43
CA SER A 116 16.07 -6.50 -24.91
C SER A 116 15.56 -5.35 -24.03
N GLN A 117 14.26 -5.07 -24.10
CA GLN A 117 13.64 -3.98 -23.33
C GLN A 117 12.72 -4.56 -22.26
N TYR A 118 13.10 -4.36 -21.00
CA TYR A 118 12.28 -4.74 -19.87
C TYR A 118 11.39 -3.59 -19.42
N ARG A 119 10.14 -3.89 -19.08
CA ARG A 119 9.18 -2.95 -18.47
C ARG A 119 8.41 -3.62 -17.35
N TRP A 120 8.17 -2.87 -16.27
CA TRP A 120 7.30 -3.26 -15.17
C TRP A 120 6.39 -2.11 -14.79
N LEU A 121 5.09 -2.38 -14.69
CA LEU A 121 4.06 -1.47 -14.20
C LEU A 121 3.37 -2.15 -12.99
N ASP A 122 3.28 -1.45 -11.87
CA ASP A 122 2.53 -1.85 -10.69
C ASP A 122 1.52 -0.77 -10.32
N VAL A 123 0.31 -1.17 -9.96
CA VAL A 123 -0.72 -0.29 -9.39
C VAL A 123 -1.22 -0.93 -8.11
N SER A 124 -1.15 -0.20 -7.00
CA SER A 124 -1.73 -0.55 -5.71
C SER A 124 -2.72 0.52 -5.29
N VAL A 125 -3.87 0.10 -4.75
CA VAL A 125 -4.94 1.01 -4.34
C VAL A 125 -5.34 0.70 -2.90
N TYR A 126 -5.39 1.73 -2.06
CA TYR A 126 -5.77 1.66 -0.66
C TYR A 126 -6.95 2.59 -0.38
N ARG A 127 -8.05 2.04 0.11
CA ARG A 127 -9.21 2.81 0.59
C ARG A 127 -9.15 2.88 2.11
N TYR A 128 -9.46 4.05 2.65
CA TYR A 128 -9.54 4.27 4.08
C TYR A 128 -10.98 4.57 4.46
N GLU A 129 -11.54 3.77 5.37
CA GLU A 129 -12.84 4.07 5.97
C GLU A 129 -12.73 5.26 6.93
N SER A 130 -13.82 5.99 7.07
CA SER A 130 -13.95 6.93 8.17
C SER A 130 -14.31 6.17 9.44
N ASP A 131 -13.65 6.52 10.54
CA ASP A 131 -13.87 5.88 11.82
C ASP A 131 -13.76 6.90 12.95
N ALA A 132 -14.63 6.81 13.95
CA ALA A 132 -14.71 7.79 15.04
C ALA A 132 -13.42 7.87 15.88
N SER A 133 -12.66 6.77 15.95
CA SER A 133 -11.39 6.69 16.68
C SER A 133 -10.18 7.04 15.83
N LEU A 134 -10.22 6.76 14.52
CA LEU A 134 -9.09 6.96 13.59
C LEU A 134 -9.16 8.26 12.78
N GLY A 135 -10.31 8.93 12.76
CA GLY A 135 -10.57 10.12 11.94
C GLY A 135 -11.14 9.79 10.55
N SER A 136 -11.29 10.83 9.73
CA SER A 136 -11.93 10.68 8.41
C SER A 136 -11.04 9.90 7.44
N GLY A 137 -11.66 9.15 6.54
CA GLY A 137 -10.94 8.41 5.50
C GLY A 137 -10.05 9.32 4.65
N GLN A 138 -10.48 10.57 4.40
CA GLN A 138 -9.69 11.56 3.65
C GLN A 138 -8.39 11.93 4.38
N GLU A 139 -8.47 12.24 5.68
CA GLU A 139 -7.30 12.60 6.47
C GLU A 139 -6.35 11.40 6.62
N ARG A 140 -6.90 10.20 6.81
CA ARG A 140 -6.12 8.97 6.82
C ARG A 140 -5.40 8.75 5.48
N ALA A 141 -6.06 8.97 4.36
CA ALA A 141 -5.43 8.87 3.03
C ALA A 141 -4.31 9.91 2.85
N ARG A 142 -4.51 11.14 3.33
CA ARG A 142 -3.49 12.22 3.29
C ARG A 142 -2.26 11.87 4.12
N GLN A 143 -2.44 11.36 5.33
CA GLN A 143 -1.33 10.91 6.17
C GLN A 143 -0.57 9.74 5.56
N ASN A 144 -1.28 8.79 4.94
CA ASN A 144 -0.64 7.66 4.27
C ASN A 144 0.05 8.06 2.96
N LEU A 145 -0.44 9.08 2.24
CA LEU A 145 0.30 9.66 1.12
C LEU A 145 1.71 10.09 1.55
N ALA A 146 1.81 10.86 2.64
CA ALA A 146 3.10 11.32 3.15
C ALA A 146 4.01 10.15 3.56
N LYS A 147 3.45 9.11 4.20
CA LYS A 147 4.19 7.89 4.58
C LYS A 147 4.72 7.12 3.38
N GLU A 148 3.89 6.93 2.35
CA GLU A 148 4.30 6.20 1.14
C GLU A 148 5.32 6.98 0.32
N VAL A 149 5.20 8.32 0.26
CA VAL A 149 6.25 9.17 -0.34
C VAL A 149 7.57 9.00 0.42
N ALA A 150 7.57 9.16 1.74
CA ALA A 150 8.78 9.02 2.56
C ALA A 150 9.41 7.61 2.44
N LYS A 151 8.58 6.56 2.35
CA LYS A 151 9.05 5.19 2.14
C LYS A 151 9.77 5.03 0.80
N ILE A 152 9.24 5.62 -0.28
CA ILE A 152 9.87 5.57 -1.60
C ILE A 152 11.15 6.42 -1.62
N GLU A 153 11.13 7.58 -0.97
CA GLU A 153 12.33 8.44 -0.80
C GLU A 153 13.45 7.72 -0.03
N GLY A 154 13.09 6.83 0.90
CA GLY A 154 14.03 5.98 1.63
C GLY A 154 14.52 4.73 0.88
N THR A 155 14.27 4.60 -0.43
CA THR A 155 14.67 3.42 -1.20
C THR A 155 16.20 3.24 -1.18
N ALA A 156 16.66 2.15 -0.57
CA ALA A 156 18.08 1.85 -0.45
C ALA A 156 18.72 1.64 -1.83
N GLY A 157 19.82 2.35 -2.11
CA GLY A 157 20.53 2.27 -3.39
C GLY A 157 19.93 3.12 -4.51
N ALA A 158 18.86 3.88 -4.24
CA ALA A 158 18.33 4.84 -5.19
C ALA A 158 19.34 5.97 -5.47
N LYS A 159 19.54 6.25 -6.75
CA LYS A 159 20.41 7.32 -7.27
C LYS A 159 19.55 8.37 -7.98
N LYS A 160 20.03 9.61 -7.99
CA LYS A 160 19.36 10.76 -8.66
C LYS A 160 17.90 10.93 -8.25
N LEU A 161 17.57 10.58 -7.01
CA LEU A 161 16.22 10.62 -6.49
C LEU A 161 15.70 12.06 -6.47
N ARG A 162 14.49 12.27 -6.98
CA ARG A 162 13.79 13.55 -6.96
C ARG A 162 12.30 13.35 -6.73
N THR A 163 11.72 14.20 -5.90
CA THR A 163 10.27 14.27 -5.66
C THR A 163 9.73 15.58 -6.20
N THR A 164 8.67 15.51 -6.99
CA THR A 164 7.99 16.67 -7.59
C THR A 164 6.47 16.57 -7.42
N ALA A 165 5.77 17.69 -7.49
CA ALA A 165 4.31 17.67 -7.55
C ALA A 165 3.83 17.13 -8.90
N ALA A 166 2.84 16.24 -8.91
CA ALA A 166 2.24 15.68 -10.11
C ALA A 166 0.81 16.23 -10.28
N THR A 167 0.68 17.41 -10.89
CA THR A 167 -0.62 18.10 -11.01
C THR A 167 -1.57 17.38 -11.97
N GLY A 168 -2.88 17.49 -11.70
CA GLY A 168 -3.92 16.89 -12.54
C GLY A 168 -4.07 15.38 -12.37
N ILE A 169 -3.65 14.84 -11.22
CA ILE A 169 -3.83 13.44 -10.82
C ILE A 169 -4.47 13.43 -9.42
N GLY A 170 -5.78 13.17 -9.35
CA GLY A 170 -6.51 13.18 -8.09
C GLY A 170 -6.56 14.56 -7.42
N ASP A 171 -6.78 14.56 -6.11
CA ASP A 171 -6.79 15.77 -5.28
C ASP A 171 -5.36 16.23 -4.94
N GLU A 172 -4.43 15.27 -4.84
CA GLU A 172 -3.03 15.51 -4.52
C GLU A 172 -2.18 14.37 -5.08
N ALA A 173 -1.05 14.67 -5.72
CA ALA A 173 -0.10 13.64 -6.12
C ALA A 173 1.35 14.11 -6.12
N LYS A 174 2.26 13.15 -5.87
CA LYS A 174 3.71 13.31 -5.96
C LYS A 174 4.26 12.32 -6.98
N ALA A 175 5.23 12.78 -7.78
CA ALA A 175 6.05 11.94 -8.64
C ALA A 175 7.45 11.82 -8.04
N ILE A 176 7.91 10.60 -7.82
CA ILE A 176 9.25 10.28 -7.32
C ILE A 176 10.00 9.55 -8.42
N THR A 177 11.03 10.18 -8.96
CA THR A 177 11.90 9.62 -10.01
C THR A 177 13.22 9.20 -9.40
N TYR A 178 13.75 8.05 -9.77
CA TYR A 178 15.06 7.59 -9.31
C TYR A 178 15.64 6.53 -10.24
N GLN A 179 16.92 6.21 -10.05
CA GLN A 179 17.64 5.16 -10.76
C GLN A 179 18.17 4.13 -9.78
N GLU A 180 18.24 2.87 -10.19
CA GLU A 180 18.88 1.80 -9.42
C GLU A 180 19.68 0.89 -10.34
N SER A 181 20.86 0.46 -9.90
CA SER A 181 21.64 -0.57 -10.61
C SER A 181 21.32 -1.93 -10.00
N LYS A 182 20.69 -2.83 -10.76
CA LYS A 182 20.22 -4.14 -10.29
C LYS A 182 20.41 -5.17 -11.40
N THR A 183 20.72 -6.42 -11.04
CA THR A 183 20.91 -7.52 -12.00
C THR A 183 21.95 -7.24 -13.10
N GLY A 184 22.92 -6.35 -12.86
CA GLY A 184 23.91 -5.94 -13.85
C GLY A 184 23.46 -4.83 -14.80
N GLU A 185 22.23 -4.33 -14.68
CA GLU A 185 21.67 -3.28 -15.54
C GLU A 185 21.23 -2.06 -14.73
N ASP A 186 21.10 -0.91 -15.40
CA ASP A 186 20.53 0.29 -14.82
C ASP A 186 19.03 0.39 -15.11
N PHE A 187 18.26 0.56 -14.05
CA PHE A 187 16.82 0.75 -14.08
C PHE A 187 16.47 2.22 -13.83
N VAL A 188 15.47 2.69 -14.54
CA VAL A 188 14.86 4.01 -14.33
C VAL A 188 13.44 3.81 -13.80
N TYR A 189 13.12 4.48 -12.70
CA TYR A 189 11.84 4.40 -12.02
C TYR A 189 11.12 5.74 -12.03
N THR A 190 9.79 5.69 -12.14
CA THR A 190 8.91 6.76 -11.67
C THR A 190 7.78 6.13 -10.86
N SER A 191 7.65 6.57 -9.61
CA SER A 191 6.53 6.25 -8.75
C SER A 191 5.61 7.45 -8.63
N ILE A 192 4.30 7.26 -8.85
CA ILE A 192 3.26 8.25 -8.57
C ILE A 192 2.52 7.80 -7.33
N VAL A 193 2.47 8.67 -6.31
CA VAL A 193 1.61 8.49 -5.14
C VAL A 193 0.53 9.56 -5.22
N ALA A 194 -0.71 9.15 -5.46
CA ALA A 194 -1.84 10.04 -5.67
C ALA A 194 -2.98 9.75 -4.70
N ARG A 195 -3.60 10.79 -4.17
CA ARG A 195 -4.80 10.73 -3.33
C ARG A 195 -6.01 11.26 -4.09
N THR A 196 -7.13 10.58 -3.95
CA THR A 196 -8.46 11.05 -4.36
C THR A 196 -9.45 10.69 -3.26
N GLY A 197 -10.01 11.70 -2.59
CA GLY A 197 -10.80 11.56 -1.37
C GLY A 197 -10.08 10.71 -0.32
N ASN A 198 -10.73 9.61 0.07
CA ASN A 198 -10.25 8.61 1.02
C ASN A 198 -9.49 7.43 0.38
N VAL A 199 -9.05 7.57 -0.88
CA VAL A 199 -8.31 6.54 -1.61
C VAL A 199 -6.92 7.02 -1.97
N LEU A 200 -5.93 6.14 -1.81
CA LEU A 200 -4.55 6.31 -2.23
C LEU A 200 -4.26 5.34 -3.39
N VAL A 201 -3.70 5.86 -4.48
CA VAL A 201 -3.22 5.10 -5.63
C VAL A 201 -1.70 5.23 -5.66
N LEU A 202 -1.00 4.11 -5.53
CA LEU A 202 0.44 3.99 -5.73
C LEU A 202 0.66 3.34 -7.09
N LEU A 203 1.38 4.01 -7.95
CA LEU A 203 1.77 3.47 -9.24
C LEU A 203 3.28 3.49 -9.34
N SER A 204 3.92 2.37 -9.68
CA SER A 204 5.33 2.33 -10.02
C SER A 204 5.50 1.86 -11.45
N TYR A 205 6.22 2.63 -12.26
CA TYR A 205 6.60 2.23 -13.61
C TYR A 205 8.13 2.29 -13.72
N ASN A 206 8.72 1.24 -14.26
CA ASN A 206 10.16 1.16 -14.45
C ASN A 206 10.54 0.36 -15.69
N GLY A 207 11.80 0.50 -16.08
CA GLY A 207 12.37 -0.29 -17.15
C GLY A 207 13.89 -0.24 -17.16
N ALA A 208 14.45 -1.22 -17.88
CA ALA A 208 15.87 -1.36 -18.13
C ALA A 208 16.08 -1.84 -19.57
N GLY A 209 17.25 -1.52 -20.11
CA GLY A 209 17.78 -2.18 -21.30
C GLY A 209 18.65 -3.35 -20.87
N TYR A 210 18.56 -4.47 -21.59
CA TYR A 210 19.38 -5.66 -21.39
C TYR A 210 20.17 -5.96 -22.66
N ALA A 211 21.27 -6.71 -22.51
CA ALA A 211 22.09 -7.20 -23.63
C ALA A 211 22.55 -6.05 -24.56
N GLY A 212 23.03 -4.95 -23.96
CA GLY A 212 23.51 -3.77 -24.68
C GLY A 212 22.42 -2.83 -25.20
N ALA A 213 21.13 -3.14 -24.97
CA ALA A 213 20.07 -2.19 -25.26
C ALA A 213 20.15 -0.97 -24.34
N PRO A 214 19.82 0.23 -24.82
CA PRO A 214 19.84 1.43 -23.98
C PRO A 214 18.75 1.34 -22.90
N THR A 215 19.09 1.80 -21.70
CA THR A 215 18.12 2.08 -20.63
C THR A 215 17.10 3.11 -21.11
N PRO A 216 15.79 2.94 -20.82
CA PRO A 216 14.79 3.95 -21.16
C PRO A 216 15.10 5.32 -20.54
N SER A 217 14.77 6.38 -21.25
CA SER A 217 14.90 7.73 -20.71
C SER A 217 13.94 7.94 -19.53
N GLU A 218 14.35 8.79 -18.58
CA GLU A 218 13.48 9.22 -17.48
C GLU A 218 12.17 9.80 -17.98
N LYS A 219 12.22 10.67 -19.00
CA LYS A 219 11.00 11.26 -19.59
C LYS A 219 10.03 10.20 -20.07
N THR A 220 10.51 9.15 -20.75
CA THR A 220 9.67 8.04 -21.21
C THR A 220 9.00 7.31 -20.04
N ILE A 221 9.74 7.06 -18.97
CA ILE A 221 9.20 6.40 -17.77
C ILE A 221 8.21 7.33 -17.05
N THR A 222 8.55 8.61 -16.87
CA THR A 222 7.66 9.57 -16.19
C THR A 222 6.36 9.80 -16.95
N ASP A 223 6.41 10.01 -18.27
CA ASP A 223 5.22 10.23 -19.10
C ASP A 223 4.30 8.99 -19.06
N GLY A 224 4.89 7.80 -19.09
CA GLY A 224 4.14 6.54 -18.98
C GLY A 224 3.46 6.39 -17.61
N ALA A 225 4.19 6.66 -16.53
CA ALA A 225 3.68 6.60 -15.17
C ALA A 225 2.53 7.60 -14.95
N VAL A 226 2.69 8.85 -15.40
CA VAL A 226 1.66 9.90 -15.29
C VAL A 226 0.40 9.50 -16.04
N LYS A 227 0.54 8.99 -17.26
CA LYS A 227 -0.61 8.54 -18.06
C LYS A 227 -1.39 7.43 -17.35
N ALA A 228 -0.69 6.38 -16.90
CA ALA A 228 -1.32 5.26 -16.23
C ALA A 228 -1.94 5.68 -14.87
N ALA A 229 -1.32 6.62 -14.15
CA ALA A 229 -1.83 7.10 -12.86
C ALA A 229 -3.13 7.90 -13.02
N LYS A 230 -3.25 8.70 -14.09
CA LYS A 230 -4.50 9.39 -14.43
C LYS A 230 -5.64 8.40 -14.68
N GLU A 231 -5.39 7.35 -15.46
CA GLU A 231 -6.39 6.29 -15.71
C GLU A 231 -6.76 5.57 -14.40
N ALA A 232 -5.77 5.19 -13.60
CA ALA A 232 -5.98 4.49 -12.34
C ALA A 232 -6.81 5.31 -11.35
N VAL A 233 -6.50 6.61 -11.17
CA VAL A 233 -7.26 7.51 -10.30
C VAL A 233 -8.68 7.72 -10.83
N ALA A 234 -8.87 7.91 -12.14
CA ALA A 234 -10.19 8.05 -12.73
C ALA A 234 -11.06 6.79 -12.52
N SER A 235 -10.44 5.61 -12.50
CA SER A 235 -11.15 4.34 -12.26
C SER A 235 -11.76 4.25 -10.86
N VAL A 236 -11.18 4.92 -9.85
CA VAL A 236 -11.74 4.97 -8.50
C VAL A 236 -13.10 5.66 -8.51
N ALA A 237 -13.19 6.81 -9.17
CA ALA A 237 -14.47 7.51 -9.33
C ALA A 237 -15.46 6.66 -10.14
N ALA A 238 -15.01 6.03 -11.22
CA ALA A 238 -15.88 5.19 -12.07
C ALA A 238 -16.48 3.98 -11.32
N ALA A 239 -15.75 3.39 -10.36
CA ALA A 239 -16.24 2.27 -9.55
C ALA A 239 -17.31 2.66 -8.50
N ASN A 240 -17.55 3.95 -8.31
CA ASN A 240 -18.47 4.51 -7.32
C ASN A 240 -19.56 5.38 -7.99
N LYS A 241 -19.77 5.22 -9.30
CA LYS A 241 -20.91 5.77 -10.04
C LYS A 241 -22.06 4.78 -10.11
#